data_AF-A0A2N9MIH9-F1
#
_entry.id   AF-A0A2N9MIH9-F1
#
_cell.length_a   1.000
_cell.length_b   1.000
_cell.length_c   1.000
_cell.angle_alpha   90.00
_cell.angle_beta   90.00
_cell.angle_gamma   90.00
#
_symmetry.space_group_name_H-M   'P 1'
#
loop_
_entity.id
_entity.type
_entity.pdbx_description
1 polymer ?
#
loop_
_entity_poly.entity_id
_entity_poly.type
_entity_poly.pdbx_seq_one_letter_code
_entity_poly.pdbx_strand_id
1 'polypeptide(L)'
;MAAGLISLVWLALTEVWLGSRNSWIFLNYENPEMPPWDSSDWGPVFFELRILAAAFTVIAVSCTALRLFPARWVLRGAPLCRRTWPAFAVGFFVLAAWFVHSVTPYSAPGYDHPPHAPMRILHLQKRGLRFYETTVNMFRFGQVWVQRVDRRLFQYRFQARLALSLLDGASPAYHRAQAMIQSPELWKRRTPPPRMMWSWNAEGWYVVLKDSQLLAFTTESGTKPPAEVTDLFHELEKLPTSEERSFAFRDVCLGFCYDPVAALGFSILPQRNRLLSSSTFVRSGF
;
A
#
# COMPACT_ATOMS: atom_id res chain seq x y z
N MET A 1 -29.30 -20.89 -3.14
CA MET A 1 -29.29 -19.50 -2.59
C MET A 1 -28.68 -19.45 -1.20
N ALA A 2 -29.24 -20.13 -0.19
CA ALA A 2 -28.71 -20.13 1.19
C ALA A 2 -27.23 -20.57 1.30
N ALA A 3 -26.86 -21.70 0.70
CA ALA A 3 -25.47 -22.17 0.70
C ALA A 3 -24.50 -21.15 0.06
N GLY A 4 -24.88 -20.51 -1.04
CA GLY A 4 -24.07 -19.47 -1.69
C GLY A 4 -23.91 -18.22 -0.82
N LEU A 5 -24.94 -17.82 -0.08
CA LEU A 5 -24.84 -16.70 0.88
C LEU A 5 -23.89 -17.04 2.04
N ILE A 6 -23.96 -18.26 2.56
CA ILE A 6 -23.03 -18.74 3.60
C ILE A 6 -21.59 -18.74 3.08
N SER A 7 -21.37 -19.24 1.86
CA SER A 7 -20.04 -19.21 1.21
C SER A 7 -19.52 -17.79 1.03
N LEU A 8 -20.37 -16.82 0.66
CA LEU A 8 -19.96 -15.41 0.52
C LEU A 8 -19.58 -14.78 1.87
N VAL A 9 -20.33 -15.06 2.94
CA VAL A 9 -19.98 -14.60 4.29
C VAL A 9 -18.63 -15.17 4.73
N TRP A 10 -18.41 -16.46 4.49
CA TRP A 10 -17.15 -17.12 4.81
C TRP A 10 -15.96 -16.53 4.02
N LEU A 11 -16.15 -16.32 2.72
CA LEU A 11 -15.14 -15.67 1.86
C LEU A 11 -14.84 -14.26 2.36
N ALA A 12 -15.85 -13.45 2.68
CA ALA A 12 -15.67 -12.11 3.20
C ALA A 12 -14.89 -12.09 4.54
N LEU A 13 -15.27 -12.94 5.50
CA LEU A 13 -14.60 -13.03 6.80
C LEU A 13 -13.12 -13.42 6.67
N THR A 14 -12.85 -14.44 5.85
CA THR A 14 -11.48 -14.88 5.61
C THR A 14 -10.66 -13.83 4.87
N GLU A 15 -11.28 -13.01 4.02
CA GLU A 15 -10.60 -11.94 3.30
C GLU A 15 -10.24 -10.76 4.20
N VAL A 16 -11.13 -10.41 5.15
CA VAL A 16 -10.83 -9.44 6.20
C VAL A 16 -9.69 -9.94 7.09
N TRP A 17 -9.68 -11.24 7.42
CA TRP A 17 -8.63 -11.85 8.23
C TRP A 17 -7.26 -11.82 7.55
N LEU A 18 -7.22 -11.98 6.22
CA LEU A 18 -5.98 -11.93 5.43
C LEU A 18 -5.35 -10.52 5.40
N GLY A 19 -6.13 -9.45 5.59
CA GLY A 19 -5.63 -8.08 5.74
C GLY A 19 -4.78 -7.62 4.54
N SER A 20 -3.50 -7.31 4.77
CA SER A 20 -2.53 -6.92 3.73
C SER A 20 -2.19 -8.06 2.76
N ARG A 21 -2.62 -9.29 3.05
CA ARG A 21 -2.43 -10.50 2.21
C ARG A 21 -3.71 -10.93 1.51
N ASN A 22 -4.68 -10.02 1.32
CA ASN A 22 -5.92 -10.37 0.64
C ASN A 22 -5.66 -10.85 -0.80
N SER A 23 -6.63 -11.59 -1.35
CA SER A 23 -6.51 -12.25 -2.65
C SER A 23 -6.08 -11.32 -3.79
N TRP A 24 -6.59 -10.09 -3.85
CA TRP A 24 -6.26 -9.12 -4.90
C TRP A 24 -4.84 -8.57 -4.76
N ILE A 25 -4.40 -8.31 -3.54
CA ILE A 25 -3.03 -7.85 -3.30
C ILE A 25 -2.06 -9.00 -3.62
N PHE A 26 -2.29 -10.21 -3.11
CA PHE A 26 -1.36 -11.33 -3.28
C PHE A 26 -1.23 -11.80 -4.73
N LEU A 27 -2.32 -11.75 -5.53
CA LEU A 27 -2.26 -12.04 -6.97
C LEU A 27 -1.21 -11.18 -7.70
N ASN A 28 -0.91 -10.01 -7.16
CA ASN A 28 0.03 -9.05 -7.73
C ASN A 28 1.42 -9.10 -7.07
N TYR A 29 1.68 -10.12 -6.24
CA TYR A 29 2.99 -10.34 -5.64
C TYR A 29 3.97 -10.94 -6.64
N GLU A 30 5.12 -10.30 -6.80
CA GLU A 30 6.20 -10.76 -7.67
C GLU A 30 7.54 -10.60 -6.94
N ASN A 31 7.74 -11.38 -5.86
CA ASN A 31 9.03 -11.46 -5.17
C ASN A 31 9.61 -12.88 -5.24
N PRO A 32 10.78 -13.07 -5.86
CA PRO A 32 11.46 -14.37 -5.93
C PRO A 32 12.16 -14.81 -4.62
N GLU A 33 12.25 -13.97 -3.58
CA GLU A 33 13.14 -14.21 -2.43
C GLU A 33 12.46 -14.50 -1.08
N MET A 34 11.12 -14.44 -0.97
CA MET A 34 10.50 -15.09 0.17
C MET A 34 10.59 -16.59 -0.05
N PRO A 35 11.13 -17.39 0.90
CA PRO A 35 10.98 -18.83 0.81
C PRO A 35 9.48 -19.07 0.68
N PRO A 36 9.05 -19.85 -0.31
CA PRO A 36 7.63 -20.10 -0.47
C PRO A 36 7.28 -20.86 0.82
N TRP A 37 6.34 -20.32 1.60
CA TRP A 37 5.94 -20.93 2.88
C TRP A 37 5.25 -22.30 2.68
N ASP A 38 5.27 -22.81 1.45
CA ASP A 38 5.42 -24.20 1.09
C ASP A 38 6.18 -24.23 -0.23
N SER A 39 7.06 -25.19 -0.47
CA SER A 39 7.75 -25.48 -1.74
C SER A 39 6.77 -25.90 -2.86
N SER A 40 5.64 -25.21 -2.99
CA SER A 40 4.55 -25.58 -3.83
C SER A 40 4.04 -24.32 -4.53
N ASP A 41 4.02 -24.36 -5.85
CA ASP A 41 3.52 -23.30 -6.74
C ASP A 41 2.02 -22.97 -6.54
N TRP A 42 1.38 -23.48 -5.47
CA TRP A 42 -0.05 -23.36 -5.21
C TRP A 42 -0.48 -22.03 -4.61
N GLY A 43 0.45 -21.20 -4.09
CA GLY A 43 0.10 -19.92 -3.47
C GLY A 43 -0.71 -19.00 -4.41
N PRO A 44 -0.16 -18.61 -5.57
CA PRO A 44 -0.89 -17.80 -6.55
C PRO A 44 -2.18 -18.47 -7.04
N VAL A 45 -2.13 -19.78 -7.31
CA VAL A 45 -3.28 -20.56 -7.79
C VAL A 45 -4.42 -20.55 -6.77
N PHE A 46 -4.12 -20.64 -5.48
CA PHE A 46 -5.12 -20.58 -4.41
C PHE A 46 -5.89 -19.25 -4.43
N PHE A 47 -5.20 -18.13 -4.59
CA PHE A 47 -5.84 -16.80 -4.63
C PHE A 47 -6.64 -16.58 -5.92
N GLU A 48 -6.15 -17.06 -7.06
CA GLU A 48 -6.91 -17.06 -8.33
C GLU A 48 -8.21 -17.86 -8.20
N LEU A 49 -8.11 -19.10 -7.72
CA LEU A 49 -9.27 -19.97 -7.51
C LEU A 49 -10.27 -19.36 -6.54
N ARG A 50 -9.80 -18.63 -5.53
CA ARG A 50 -10.65 -17.94 -4.56
C ARG A 50 -11.40 -16.77 -5.16
N ILE A 51 -10.77 -15.97 -6.02
CA ILE A 51 -11.44 -14.92 -6.79
C ILE A 51 -12.50 -15.52 -7.72
N LEU A 52 -12.15 -16.59 -8.43
CA LEU A 52 -13.08 -17.31 -9.31
C LEU A 52 -14.25 -17.92 -8.53
N ALA A 53 -14.00 -18.51 -7.37
CA ALA A 53 -15.03 -19.07 -6.50
C ALA A 53 -16.02 -17.99 -6.01
N ALA A 54 -15.51 -16.83 -5.61
CA ALA A 54 -16.35 -15.69 -5.26
C ALA A 54 -17.20 -15.23 -6.46
N ALA A 55 -16.58 -15.06 -7.62
CA ALA A 55 -17.25 -14.68 -8.87
C ALA A 55 -18.41 -15.63 -9.21
N PHE A 56 -18.13 -16.94 -9.26
CA PHE A 56 -19.14 -17.95 -9.56
C PHE A 56 -20.25 -18.00 -8.52
N THR A 57 -19.92 -17.82 -7.24
CA THR A 57 -20.93 -17.79 -6.18
C THR A 57 -21.87 -16.60 -6.32
N VAL A 58 -21.36 -15.39 -6.58
CA VAL A 58 -22.18 -14.19 -6.79
C VAL A 58 -23.06 -14.34 -8.02
N ILE A 59 -22.52 -14.84 -9.14
CA ILE A 59 -23.28 -15.07 -10.36
C ILE A 59 -24.37 -16.12 -10.13
N ALA A 60 -24.06 -17.22 -9.45
CA ALA A 60 -25.03 -18.27 -9.15
C ALA A 60 -26.17 -17.77 -8.25
N VAL A 61 -25.85 -17.06 -7.16
CA VAL A 61 -26.84 -16.44 -6.27
C VAL A 61 -27.72 -15.46 -7.05
N SER A 62 -27.11 -14.58 -7.86
CA SER A 62 -27.83 -13.61 -8.69
C SER A 62 -28.73 -14.28 -9.73
N CYS A 63 -28.25 -15.32 -10.41
CA CYS A 63 -29.06 -16.12 -11.33
C CYS A 63 -30.27 -16.75 -10.63
N THR A 64 -30.09 -17.31 -9.43
CA THR A 64 -31.20 -17.88 -8.66
C THR A 64 -32.21 -16.81 -8.24
N ALA A 65 -31.74 -15.64 -7.81
CA ALA A 65 -32.61 -14.52 -7.46
C ALA A 65 -33.39 -14.00 -8.68
N LEU A 66 -32.75 -13.83 -9.83
CA LEU A 66 -33.39 -13.41 -11.09
C LEU A 66 -34.51 -14.37 -11.52
N ARG A 67 -34.32 -15.68 -11.33
CA ARG A 67 -35.34 -16.69 -11.64
C ARG A 67 -36.58 -16.62 -10.74
N LEU A 68 -36.46 -16.04 -9.54
CA LEU A 68 -37.58 -15.83 -8.62
C LEU A 68 -38.42 -14.58 -8.96
N PHE A 69 -37.96 -13.73 -9.89
CA PHE A 69 -38.74 -12.56 -10.28
C PHE A 69 -39.99 -12.97 -11.09
N PRO A 70 -41.14 -12.33 -10.82
CA PRO A 70 -42.36 -12.63 -11.55
C PRO A 70 -42.22 -12.24 -13.03
N ALA A 71 -42.80 -13.04 -13.91
CA ALA A 71 -42.66 -12.90 -15.37
C ALA A 71 -43.11 -11.53 -15.93
N ARG A 72 -43.89 -10.77 -15.15
CA ARG A 72 -44.30 -9.39 -15.46
C ARG A 72 -43.14 -8.39 -15.48
N TRP A 73 -42.00 -8.72 -14.86
CA TRP A 73 -40.80 -7.88 -14.90
C TRP A 73 -40.06 -8.12 -16.22
N VAL A 74 -40.28 -7.24 -17.18
CA VAL A 74 -39.74 -7.34 -18.54
C VAL A 74 -38.62 -6.32 -18.72
N LEU A 75 -37.48 -6.75 -19.26
CA LEU A 75 -36.38 -5.86 -19.64
C LEU A 75 -36.08 -6.09 -21.12
N ARG A 76 -35.99 -5.03 -21.93
CA ARG A 76 -35.84 -5.09 -23.41
C ARG A 76 -36.69 -6.22 -24.06
N GLY A 77 -37.98 -6.28 -23.74
CA GLY A 77 -38.93 -7.19 -24.39
C GLY A 77 -38.91 -8.66 -23.94
N ALA A 78 -38.09 -9.07 -22.97
CA ALA A 78 -38.15 -10.42 -22.40
C ALA A 78 -38.22 -10.40 -20.86
N PRO A 79 -38.90 -11.38 -20.23
CA PRO A 79 -38.93 -11.51 -18.78
C PRO A 79 -37.53 -11.62 -18.18
N LEU A 80 -37.30 -10.90 -17.08
CA LEU A 80 -36.01 -10.88 -16.38
C LEU A 80 -35.56 -12.28 -15.95
N CYS A 81 -36.52 -13.14 -15.56
CA CYS A 81 -36.28 -14.53 -15.14
C CYS A 81 -35.70 -15.44 -16.23
N ARG A 82 -35.79 -15.03 -17.51
CA ARG A 82 -35.22 -15.77 -18.65
C ARG A 82 -33.85 -15.25 -19.07
N ARG A 83 -33.31 -14.22 -18.41
CA ARG A 83 -32.04 -13.59 -18.78
C ARG A 83 -30.95 -13.87 -17.75
N THR A 84 -29.77 -14.20 -18.26
CA THR A 84 -28.58 -14.47 -17.44
C THR A 84 -27.61 -13.31 -17.40
N TRP A 85 -27.56 -12.47 -18.45
CA TRP A 85 -26.64 -11.32 -18.51
C TRP A 85 -26.73 -10.36 -17.30
N PRO A 86 -27.91 -10.09 -16.69
CA PRO A 86 -27.95 -9.21 -15.52
C PRO A 86 -27.21 -9.79 -14.31
N ALA A 87 -27.19 -11.13 -14.17
CA ALA A 87 -26.42 -11.78 -13.11
C ALA A 87 -24.91 -11.65 -13.34
N PHE A 88 -24.44 -11.72 -14.60
CA PHE A 88 -23.05 -11.43 -14.94
C PHE A 88 -22.68 -9.97 -14.67
N ALA A 89 -23.57 -9.02 -15.00
CA ALA A 89 -23.35 -7.62 -14.69
C ALA A 89 -23.24 -7.38 -13.17
N VAL A 90 -24.14 -7.96 -12.37
CA VAL A 90 -24.07 -7.90 -10.90
C VAL A 90 -22.77 -8.53 -10.39
N GLY A 91 -22.40 -9.71 -10.90
CA GLY A 91 -21.13 -10.37 -10.56
C GLY A 91 -19.92 -9.48 -10.83
N PHE A 92 -19.87 -8.85 -12.01
CA PHE A 92 -18.82 -7.92 -12.38
C PHE A 92 -18.76 -6.70 -11.43
N PHE A 93 -19.91 -6.08 -11.12
CA PHE A 93 -19.95 -4.94 -10.20
C PHE A 93 -19.48 -5.30 -8.79
N VAL A 94 -19.89 -6.47 -8.27
CA VAL A 94 -19.46 -6.94 -6.95
C VAL A 94 -17.95 -7.20 -6.94
N LEU A 95 -17.40 -7.84 -7.97
CA LEU A 95 -15.95 -8.07 -8.09
C LEU A 95 -15.18 -6.75 -8.19
N ALA A 96 -15.68 -5.78 -8.98
CA ALA A 96 -15.05 -4.48 -9.12
C ALA A 96 -15.06 -3.71 -7.78
N ALA A 97 -16.19 -3.71 -7.06
CA ALA A 97 -16.28 -3.10 -5.73
C ALA A 97 -15.36 -3.78 -4.73
N TRP A 98 -15.30 -5.12 -4.73
CA TRP A 98 -14.40 -5.90 -3.89
C TRP A 98 -12.94 -5.59 -4.20
N PHE A 99 -12.57 -5.56 -5.48
CA PHE A 99 -11.23 -5.17 -5.93
C PHE A 99 -10.85 -3.78 -5.42
N VAL A 100 -11.68 -2.76 -5.68
CA VAL A 100 -11.42 -1.38 -5.23
C VAL A 100 -11.26 -1.30 -3.71
N HIS A 101 -12.13 -1.99 -2.97
CA HIS A 101 -12.03 -2.05 -1.51
C HIS A 101 -10.75 -2.75 -1.04
N SER A 102 -10.34 -3.82 -1.70
CA SER A 102 -9.16 -4.61 -1.33
C SER A 102 -7.83 -3.93 -1.65
N VAL A 103 -7.79 -3.04 -2.66
CA VAL A 103 -6.56 -2.32 -3.07
C VAL A 103 -6.48 -0.90 -2.50
N THR A 104 -7.47 -0.48 -1.70
CA THR A 104 -7.54 0.87 -1.11
C THR A 104 -7.56 0.80 0.42
N PRO A 105 -6.64 1.48 1.14
CA PRO A 105 -5.50 2.24 0.63
C PRO A 105 -4.49 1.34 -0.08
N TYR A 106 -3.65 1.93 -0.93
CA TYR A 106 -2.60 1.22 -1.66
C TYR A 106 -1.82 0.30 -0.72
N SER A 107 -1.60 -0.95 -1.14
CA SER A 107 -0.81 -1.91 -0.39
C SER A 107 -0.06 -2.78 -1.39
N ALA A 108 1.25 -2.89 -1.23
CA ALA A 108 2.07 -3.78 -2.01
C ALA A 108 2.34 -5.08 -1.21
N PRO A 109 2.04 -6.27 -1.76
CA PRO A 109 2.27 -7.53 -1.08
C PRO A 109 3.75 -7.73 -0.74
N GLY A 110 4.04 -8.31 0.43
CA GLY A 110 5.40 -8.53 0.95
C GLY A 110 6.21 -7.25 1.19
N TYR A 111 5.56 -6.10 1.04
CA TYR A 111 6.08 -4.77 1.31
C TYR A 111 5.57 -4.19 2.63
N ASP A 112 5.06 -5.05 3.49
CA ASP A 112 4.92 -4.77 4.92
C ASP A 112 6.35 -4.69 5.48
N HIS A 113 6.90 -3.48 5.46
CA HIS A 113 8.27 -3.18 5.85
C HIS A 113 8.63 -3.75 7.22
N PRO A 114 9.91 -4.08 7.44
CA PRO A 114 10.32 -4.80 8.64
C PRO A 114 9.89 -3.99 9.85
N PRO A 115 9.16 -4.61 10.79
CA PRO A 115 8.75 -3.92 12.00
C PRO A 115 10.00 -3.37 12.69
N HIS A 116 9.88 -2.19 13.31
CA HIS A 116 10.91 -1.61 14.18
C HIS A 116 12.09 -0.88 13.53
N ALA A 117 11.95 -0.32 12.32
CA ALA A 117 12.87 0.74 11.88
C ALA A 117 12.58 2.03 12.69
N PRO A 118 13.45 2.47 13.62
CA PRO A 118 13.23 3.68 14.39
C PRO A 118 13.12 4.95 13.55
N MET A 119 13.57 4.92 12.31
CA MET A 119 13.50 6.06 11.39
C MET A 119 13.24 5.58 9.96
N ARG A 120 12.29 6.24 9.30
CA ARG A 120 12.06 6.11 7.86
C ARG A 120 11.93 7.49 7.24
N ILE A 121 12.60 7.70 6.12
CA ILE A 121 12.48 8.92 5.32
C ILE A 121 12.12 8.49 3.91
N LEU A 122 10.95 8.91 3.45
CA LEU A 122 10.48 8.75 2.09
C LEU A 122 10.62 10.10 1.40
N HIS A 123 11.45 10.14 0.36
CA HIS A 123 11.52 11.26 -0.57
C HIS A 123 10.84 10.88 -1.87
N LEU A 124 9.96 11.76 -2.33
CA LEU A 124 9.11 11.51 -3.47
C LEU A 124 9.08 12.73 -4.38
N GLN A 125 9.44 12.55 -5.64
CA GLN A 125 9.37 13.58 -6.67
C GLN A 125 8.46 13.13 -7.80
N LYS A 126 7.42 13.90 -8.06
CA LYS A 126 6.53 13.74 -9.21
C LYS A 126 6.90 14.76 -10.28
N ARG A 127 7.14 14.29 -11.50
CA ARG A 127 7.39 15.11 -12.70
C ARG A 127 6.46 14.67 -13.81
N GLY A 128 5.34 15.38 -13.96
CA GLY A 128 4.23 14.98 -14.81
C GLY A 128 3.68 13.61 -14.44
N LEU A 129 3.87 12.63 -15.32
CA LEU A 129 3.43 11.24 -15.12
C LEU A 129 4.48 10.35 -14.46
N ARG A 130 5.68 10.85 -14.13
CA ARG A 130 6.74 10.04 -13.50
C ARG A 130 6.83 10.31 -12.01
N PHE A 131 7.07 9.25 -11.24
CA PHE A 131 7.32 9.27 -9.81
C PHE A 131 8.69 8.68 -9.54
N TYR A 132 9.53 9.46 -8.88
CA TYR A 132 10.83 9.07 -8.36
C TYR A 132 10.70 8.96 -6.85
N GLU A 133 10.85 7.76 -6.34
CA GLU A 133 10.70 7.45 -4.93
C GLU A 133 12.02 6.90 -4.40
N THR A 134 12.48 7.47 -3.31
CA THR A 134 13.62 6.93 -2.55
C THR A 134 13.23 6.85 -1.08
N THR A 135 13.25 5.64 -0.54
CA THR A 135 12.92 5.36 0.86
C THR A 135 14.18 4.91 1.58
N VAL A 136 14.53 5.61 2.65
CA VAL A 136 15.63 5.26 3.54
C VAL A 136 15.04 4.76 4.86
N ASN A 137 15.29 3.50 5.19
CA ASN A 137 14.91 2.89 6.47
C ASN A 137 16.18 2.62 7.28
N MET A 138 16.25 3.11 8.51
CA MET A 138 17.35 2.79 9.43
C MET A 138 16.86 1.93 10.57
N PHE A 139 17.56 0.83 10.83
CA PHE A 139 17.29 -0.12 11.92
C PHE A 139 18.20 0.13 13.14
N ARG A 140 17.82 -0.45 14.29
CA ARG A 140 18.52 -0.24 15.57
C ARG A 140 19.99 -0.69 15.56
N PHE A 141 20.36 -1.62 14.70
CA PHE A 141 21.71 -2.19 14.63
C PHE A 141 22.58 -1.56 13.52
N GLY A 142 22.25 -0.32 13.09
CA GLY A 142 23.02 0.39 12.06
C GLY A 142 22.77 -0.10 10.62
N GLN A 143 21.87 -1.07 10.42
CA GLN A 143 21.45 -1.47 9.07
C GLN A 143 20.64 -0.34 8.44
N VAL A 144 21.01 0.04 7.22
CA VAL A 144 20.31 1.05 6.43
C VAL A 144 19.85 0.42 5.14
N TRP A 145 18.56 0.50 4.87
CA TRP A 145 17.96 0.02 3.63
C TRP A 145 17.55 1.23 2.80
N VAL A 146 18.11 1.35 1.61
CA VAL A 146 17.78 2.39 0.64
C VAL A 146 17.04 1.74 -0.51
N GLN A 147 15.75 2.00 -0.59
CA GLN A 147 14.95 1.59 -1.73
C GLN A 147 14.84 2.73 -2.72
N ARG A 148 14.96 2.43 -4.01
CA ARG A 148 14.70 3.37 -5.12
C ARG A 148 13.68 2.77 -6.08
N VAL A 149 12.71 3.58 -6.45
CA VAL A 149 11.67 3.24 -7.42
C VAL A 149 11.50 4.39 -8.41
N ASP A 150 11.63 4.08 -9.70
CA ASP A 150 11.18 4.96 -10.78
C ASP A 150 9.99 4.29 -11.45
N ARG A 151 8.83 4.94 -11.37
CA ARG A 151 7.60 4.44 -11.98
C ARG A 151 6.84 5.54 -12.70
N ARG A 152 5.98 5.13 -13.62
CA ARG A 152 5.07 6.02 -14.33
C ARG A 152 3.63 5.78 -13.87
N LEU A 153 2.81 6.83 -13.88
CA LEU A 153 1.36 6.67 -13.85
C LEU A 153 0.94 5.75 -15.01
N PHE A 154 -0.05 4.89 -14.79
CA PHE A 154 -0.49 3.87 -15.75
C PHE A 154 0.49 2.73 -16.00
N GLN A 155 1.57 2.62 -15.22
CA GLN A 155 2.49 1.51 -15.32
C GLN A 155 2.07 0.40 -14.35
N TYR A 156 1.56 -0.71 -14.90
CA TYR A 156 1.20 -1.87 -14.11
C TYR A 156 2.41 -2.55 -13.45
N ARG A 157 3.54 -2.65 -14.13
CA ARG A 157 4.74 -3.33 -13.60
C ARG A 157 5.97 -2.43 -13.66
N PHE A 158 6.67 -2.30 -12.55
CA PHE A 158 7.87 -1.47 -12.43
C PHE A 158 8.96 -2.17 -11.62
N GLN A 159 10.21 -1.73 -11.76
CA GLN A 159 11.35 -2.28 -11.01
C GLN A 159 11.66 -1.40 -9.81
N ALA A 160 11.99 -2.03 -8.69
CA ALA A 160 12.58 -1.40 -7.53
C ALA A 160 13.98 -1.94 -7.28
N ARG A 161 14.83 -1.09 -6.74
CA ARG A 161 16.17 -1.44 -6.27
C ARG A 161 16.22 -1.25 -4.78
N LEU A 162 16.74 -2.24 -4.06
CA LEU A 162 16.98 -2.18 -2.63
C LEU A 162 18.47 -2.36 -2.40
N ALA A 163 19.08 -1.35 -1.80
CA ALA A 163 20.45 -1.36 -1.35
C ALA A 163 20.48 -1.51 0.17
N LEU A 164 21.26 -2.46 0.66
CA LEU A 164 21.60 -2.62 2.07
C LEU A 164 22.99 -2.01 2.31
N SER A 165 23.08 -1.22 3.36
CA SER A 165 24.33 -0.69 3.89
C SER A 165 24.40 -0.96 5.40
N LEU A 166 25.62 -1.07 5.92
CA LEU A 166 25.89 -1.23 7.34
C LEU A 166 26.62 0.02 7.83
N LEU A 167 26.03 0.71 8.78
CA LEU A 167 26.70 1.75 9.54
C LEU A 167 27.42 1.12 10.72
N ASP A 168 28.68 1.48 10.88
CA ASP A 168 29.39 1.27 12.14
C ASP A 168 28.73 2.14 13.23
N GLY A 169 28.63 1.60 14.44
CA GLY A 169 28.05 2.30 15.60
C GLY A 169 28.85 3.54 16.01
N ALA A 170 30.11 3.64 15.60
CA ALA A 170 30.96 4.82 15.78
C ALA A 170 30.86 5.83 14.61
N SER A 171 30.08 5.54 13.56
CA SER A 171 30.00 6.41 12.39
C SER A 171 29.26 7.73 12.72
N PRO A 172 29.72 8.88 12.17
CA PRO A 172 29.03 10.16 12.34
C PRO A 172 27.57 10.12 11.85
N ALA A 173 27.29 9.40 10.75
CA ALA A 173 25.95 9.21 10.21
C ALA A 173 25.01 8.51 11.20
N TYR A 174 25.49 7.47 11.88
CA TYR A 174 24.71 6.75 12.90
C TYR A 174 24.36 7.67 14.08
N HIS A 175 25.34 8.42 14.59
CA HIS A 175 25.11 9.36 15.68
C HIS A 175 24.14 10.48 15.30
N ARG A 176 24.25 11.03 14.08
CA ARG A 176 23.29 12.03 13.57
C ARG A 176 21.88 11.47 13.45
N ALA A 177 21.74 10.26 12.93
CA ALA A 177 20.43 9.63 12.82
C ALA A 177 19.81 9.36 14.21
N GLN A 178 20.61 8.91 15.19
CA GLN A 178 20.15 8.75 16.57
C GLN A 178 19.75 10.08 17.21
N ALA A 179 20.54 11.15 17.01
CA ALA A 179 20.23 12.49 17.48
C ALA A 179 18.91 12.98 16.88
N MET A 180 18.70 12.80 15.58
CA MET A 180 17.47 13.17 14.89
C MET A 180 16.25 12.39 15.42
N ILE A 181 16.38 11.07 15.65
CA ILE A 181 15.33 10.24 16.26
C ILE A 181 14.94 10.75 17.65
N GLN A 182 15.90 11.30 18.39
CA GLN A 182 15.71 11.80 19.75
C GLN A 182 15.41 13.31 19.80
N SER A 183 15.45 14.02 18.66
CA SER A 183 15.36 15.47 18.59
C SER A 183 14.02 16.01 19.08
N PRO A 184 13.98 16.74 20.22
CA PRO A 184 12.73 17.29 20.73
C PRO A 184 12.06 18.26 19.75
N GLU A 185 12.84 18.90 18.88
CA GLU A 185 12.33 19.84 17.89
C GLU A 185 11.47 19.16 16.83
N LEU A 186 11.91 17.99 16.34
CA LEU A 186 11.13 17.18 15.41
C LEU A 186 9.89 16.59 16.08
N TRP A 187 10.03 16.14 17.34
CA TRP A 187 8.89 15.62 18.11
C TRP A 187 7.82 16.67 18.42
N LYS A 188 8.21 17.94 18.60
CA LYS A 188 7.26 19.05 18.80
C LYS A 188 6.72 19.59 17.48
N ARG A 189 7.40 19.35 16.35
CA ARG A 189 7.01 19.86 15.04
C ARG A 189 5.69 19.25 14.60
N ARG A 190 4.82 20.10 14.06
CA ARG A 190 3.53 19.72 13.48
C ARG A 190 3.58 20.00 11.99
N THR A 191 3.12 19.04 11.21
CA THR A 191 2.94 19.18 9.77
C THR A 191 1.50 18.88 9.41
N PRO A 192 1.01 19.39 8.27
CA PRO A 192 -0.26 18.95 7.71
C PRO A 192 -0.30 17.43 7.51
N PRO A 193 -1.49 16.82 7.46
CA PRO A 193 -1.61 15.41 7.16
C PRO A 193 -1.03 15.10 5.77
N PRO A 194 -0.46 13.91 5.57
CA PRO A 194 0.01 13.47 4.26
C PRO A 194 -1.14 13.51 3.25
N ARG A 195 -0.89 14.07 2.06
CA ARG A 195 -1.87 14.17 0.98
C ARG A 195 -1.35 13.45 -0.26
N MET A 196 -2.30 12.98 -1.07
CA MET A 196 -2.00 12.52 -2.43
C MET A 196 -1.45 13.69 -3.25
N MET A 197 -0.42 13.43 -4.04
CA MET A 197 0.23 14.44 -4.88
C MET A 197 -0.52 14.60 -6.22
N TRP A 198 -1.51 15.48 -6.23
CA TRP A 198 -2.33 15.73 -7.42
C TRP A 198 -1.62 16.65 -8.41
N SER A 199 -0.81 17.58 -7.92
CA SER A 199 -0.11 18.57 -8.73
C SER A 199 0.75 17.92 -9.82
N TRP A 200 0.84 18.54 -11.01
CA TRP A 200 1.57 17.99 -12.16
C TRP A 200 3.05 17.76 -11.85
N ASN A 201 3.67 18.72 -11.17
CA ASN A 201 4.99 18.58 -10.56
C ASN A 201 4.84 18.77 -9.06
N ALA A 202 5.35 17.84 -8.27
CA ALA A 202 5.24 17.88 -6.81
C ALA A 202 6.46 17.22 -6.17
N GLU A 203 6.77 17.65 -4.98
CA GLU A 203 7.77 17.03 -4.12
C GLU A 203 7.17 16.80 -2.73
N GLY A 204 7.48 15.65 -2.15
CA GLY A 204 7.04 15.25 -0.83
C GLY A 204 8.17 14.59 -0.06
N TRP A 205 8.32 14.98 1.18
CA TRP A 205 9.22 14.37 2.16
C TRP A 205 8.39 13.90 3.33
N TYR A 206 8.45 12.60 3.61
CA TYR A 206 7.68 11.98 4.68
C TYR A 206 8.66 11.32 5.66
N VAL A 207 8.63 11.75 6.91
CA VAL A 207 9.54 11.27 7.95
C VAL A 207 8.73 10.56 9.02
N VAL A 208 9.07 9.30 9.29
CA VAL A 208 8.50 8.53 10.39
C VAL A 208 9.54 8.31 11.46
N LEU A 209 9.18 8.67 12.70
CA LEU A 209 10.00 8.46 13.90
C LEU A 209 9.33 7.43 14.80
N LYS A 210 10.08 6.39 15.18
CA LYS A 210 9.71 5.31 16.11
C LYS A 210 8.30 4.74 15.89
N ASP A 211 7.89 4.58 14.62
CA ASP A 211 6.54 4.10 14.24
C ASP A 211 5.36 4.90 14.84
N SER A 212 5.59 6.10 15.38
CA SER A 212 4.62 6.81 16.21
C SER A 212 4.37 8.25 15.79
N GLN A 213 5.30 8.89 15.07
CA GLN A 213 5.11 10.22 14.53
C GLN A 213 5.40 10.25 13.04
N LEU A 214 4.49 10.84 12.26
CA LEU A 214 4.68 11.15 10.84
C LEU A 214 4.73 12.66 10.64
N LEU A 215 5.80 13.11 9.98
CA LEU A 215 5.96 14.48 9.49
C LEU A 215 5.89 14.47 7.97
N ALA A 216 5.08 15.35 7.39
CA ALA A 216 4.89 15.47 5.95
C ALA A 216 5.23 16.88 5.48
N PHE A 217 6.26 17.00 4.64
CA PHE A 217 6.67 18.25 4.02
C PHE A 217 6.41 18.16 2.52
N THR A 218 5.44 18.90 2.01
CA THR A 218 4.99 18.76 0.61
C THR A 218 4.89 20.11 -0.06
N THR A 219 5.14 20.13 -1.37
CA THR A 219 4.95 21.32 -2.22
C THR A 219 3.52 21.88 -2.08
N GLU A 220 2.52 21.00 -2.05
CA GLU A 220 1.10 21.38 -1.94
C GLU A 220 0.76 22.06 -0.61
N SER A 221 1.50 21.73 0.44
CA SER A 221 1.35 22.35 1.76
C SER A 221 2.24 23.58 1.93
N GLY A 222 3.09 23.90 0.95
CA GLY A 222 4.10 24.95 1.05
C GLY A 222 5.16 24.69 2.13
N THR A 223 5.30 23.45 2.60
CA THR A 223 6.22 23.09 3.69
C THR A 223 7.49 22.45 3.15
N LYS A 224 8.62 22.72 3.82
CA LYS A 224 9.93 22.15 3.49
C LYS A 224 10.50 21.39 4.68
N PRO A 225 11.19 20.25 4.46
CA PRO A 225 11.89 19.56 5.53
C PRO A 225 13.02 20.42 6.09
N PRO A 226 13.37 20.28 7.37
CA PRO A 226 14.62 20.83 7.92
C PRO A 226 15.85 20.30 7.18
N ALA A 227 16.90 21.12 7.09
CA ALA A 227 18.16 20.74 6.44
C ALA A 227 18.76 19.47 7.04
N GLU A 228 18.67 19.30 8.36
CA GLU A 228 19.13 18.08 9.06
C GLU A 228 18.53 16.80 8.46
N VAL A 229 17.25 16.82 8.09
CA VAL A 229 16.55 15.67 7.50
C VAL A 229 17.06 15.39 6.09
N THR A 230 17.19 16.42 5.26
CA THR A 230 17.62 16.27 3.87
C THR A 230 19.10 15.89 3.76
N ASP A 231 19.93 16.47 4.61
CA ASP A 231 21.37 16.22 4.65
C ASP A 231 21.64 14.79 5.10
N LEU A 232 20.98 14.34 6.18
CA LEU A 232 21.07 12.96 6.64
C LEU A 232 20.54 11.99 5.58
N PHE A 233 19.42 12.30 4.94
CA PHE A 233 18.87 11.46 3.87
C PHE A 233 19.89 11.26 2.74
N HIS A 234 20.49 12.34 2.23
CA HIS A 234 21.47 12.25 1.14
C HIS A 234 22.78 11.61 1.58
N GLU A 235 23.18 11.73 2.85
CA GLU A 235 24.32 10.99 3.41
C GLU A 235 24.03 9.49 3.41
N LEU A 236 22.88 9.08 3.95
CA LEU A 236 22.48 7.68 4.05
C LEU A 236 22.26 7.04 2.67
N GLU A 237 21.72 7.80 1.72
CA GLU A 237 21.51 7.35 0.34
C GLU A 237 22.83 7.01 -0.37
N LYS A 238 23.91 7.72 -0.04
CA LYS A 238 25.24 7.60 -0.68
C LYS A 238 26.17 6.64 0.03
N LEU A 239 25.72 5.96 1.08
CA LEU A 239 26.52 4.96 1.77
C LEU A 239 26.98 3.86 0.79
N PRO A 240 28.18 3.29 1.00
CA PRO A 240 28.60 2.15 0.22
C PRO A 240 27.61 0.99 0.44
N THR A 241 27.13 0.44 -0.67
CA THR A 241 26.18 -0.66 -0.66
C THR A 241 26.93 -1.97 -0.41
N SER A 242 26.56 -2.71 0.64
CA SER A 242 27.08 -4.06 0.87
C SER A 242 26.37 -5.09 0.00
N GLU A 243 25.09 -4.86 -0.27
CA GLU A 243 24.26 -5.74 -1.10
C GLU A 243 23.21 -4.92 -1.85
N GLU A 244 23.06 -5.15 -3.16
CA GLU A 244 22.03 -4.53 -3.98
C GLU A 244 21.18 -5.61 -4.64
N ARG A 245 19.86 -5.47 -4.52
CA ARG A 245 18.89 -6.38 -5.11
C ARG A 245 17.89 -5.60 -5.94
N SER A 246 17.44 -6.21 -7.04
CA SER A 246 16.37 -5.67 -7.87
C SER A 246 15.18 -6.62 -7.88
N PHE A 247 13.98 -6.09 -7.73
CA PHE A 247 12.74 -6.86 -7.78
C PHE A 247 11.66 -6.09 -8.53
N ALA A 248 10.65 -6.80 -8.99
CA ALA A 248 9.53 -6.21 -9.70
C ALA A 248 8.35 -6.01 -8.76
N PHE A 249 7.64 -4.91 -8.95
CA PHE A 249 6.36 -4.64 -8.33
C PHE A 249 5.28 -4.56 -9.38
N ARG A 250 4.06 -4.87 -8.94
CA ARG A 250 2.85 -4.63 -9.72
C ARG A 250 1.98 -3.58 -9.02
N ASP A 251 1.77 -2.44 -9.67
CA ASP A 251 0.84 -1.39 -9.23
C ASP A 251 -0.56 -1.71 -9.72
N VAL A 252 -1.34 -2.35 -8.85
CA VAL A 252 -2.72 -2.72 -9.14
C VAL A 252 -3.62 -1.48 -9.36
N CYS A 253 -3.25 -0.36 -8.75
CA CYS A 253 -3.93 0.91 -8.90
C CYS A 253 -3.40 1.76 -10.04
N LEU A 254 -2.40 1.29 -10.79
CA LEU A 254 -1.80 2.06 -11.89
C LEU A 254 -1.30 3.46 -11.44
N GLY A 255 -0.94 3.60 -10.16
CA GLY A 255 -0.52 4.85 -9.53
C GLY A 255 -1.64 5.79 -9.09
N PHE A 256 -2.92 5.51 -9.37
CA PHE A 256 -4.04 6.38 -8.97
C PHE A 256 -4.27 6.42 -7.47
N CYS A 257 -4.13 5.27 -6.80
CA CYS A 257 -4.33 5.18 -5.36
C CYS A 257 -3.03 5.39 -4.58
N TYR A 258 -1.98 5.93 -5.22
CA TYR A 258 -0.67 6.07 -4.58
C TYR A 258 -0.78 6.78 -3.23
N ASP A 259 -0.22 6.13 -2.22
CA ASP A 259 -0.30 6.56 -0.84
C ASP A 259 1.10 6.56 -0.21
N PRO A 260 1.66 7.73 0.12
CA PRO A 260 2.99 7.83 0.71
C PRO A 260 3.08 7.17 2.09
N VAL A 261 1.95 7.07 2.83
CA VAL A 261 1.92 6.41 4.14
C VAL A 261 2.04 4.90 3.98
N ALA A 262 1.41 4.34 2.95
CA ALA A 262 1.56 2.94 2.60
C ALA A 262 2.97 2.64 2.07
N ALA A 263 3.55 3.53 1.27
CA ALA A 263 4.93 3.43 0.81
C ALA A 263 5.97 3.44 1.96
N LEU A 264 5.64 4.08 3.09
CA LEU A 264 6.41 4.01 4.33
C LEU A 264 6.21 2.70 5.14
N GLY A 265 5.40 1.76 4.65
CA GLY A 265 5.11 0.49 5.30
C GLY A 265 3.88 0.49 6.23
N PHE A 266 3.04 1.52 6.20
CA PHE A 266 1.84 1.63 7.04
C PHE A 266 0.54 1.39 6.22
N SER A 267 0.49 0.25 5.54
CA SER A 267 -0.67 -0.27 4.79
C SER A 267 -1.78 -0.81 5.71
N ILE A 268 -1.41 -1.33 6.89
CA ILE A 268 -2.32 -1.94 7.87
C ILE A 268 -3.10 -0.86 8.63
N LEU A 269 -4.44 -0.88 8.51
CA LEU A 269 -5.35 0.14 9.06
C LEU A 269 -5.11 0.48 10.55
N PRO A 270 -5.01 -0.48 11.50
CA PRO A 270 -4.69 -0.16 12.90
C PRO A 270 -3.35 0.53 13.14
N GLN A 271 -2.33 0.24 12.33
CA GLN A 271 -1.01 0.88 12.45
C GLN A 271 -1.06 2.28 11.84
N ARG A 272 -1.65 2.39 10.65
CA ARG A 272 -1.89 3.65 9.96
C ARG A 272 -2.68 4.63 10.84
N ASN A 273 -3.78 4.20 11.43
CA ASN A 273 -4.63 5.05 12.25
C ASN A 273 -3.88 5.57 13.50
N ARG A 274 -2.99 4.77 14.09
CA ARG A 274 -2.12 5.21 15.19
C ARG A 274 -1.11 6.26 14.74
N LEU A 275 -0.53 6.10 13.56
CA LEU A 275 0.43 7.05 12.99
C LEU A 275 -0.23 8.37 12.57
N LEU A 276 -1.47 8.31 12.06
CA LEU A 276 -2.22 9.48 11.63
C LEU A 276 -2.92 10.20 12.80
N SER A 277 -3.31 9.50 13.86
CA SER A 277 -3.93 10.13 15.04
C SER A 277 -2.93 11.00 15.82
N SER A 278 -1.65 10.62 15.84
CA SER A 278 -0.60 11.43 16.47
C SER A 278 -0.28 12.71 15.71
N SER A 279 -0.55 12.75 14.40
CA SER A 279 -0.40 13.94 13.55
C SER A 279 -1.65 14.83 13.50
N THR A 280 -2.83 14.33 13.89
CA THR A 280 -4.14 15.01 13.79
C THR A 280 -4.70 15.55 15.09
N PHE A 281 -3.88 15.82 16.12
CA PHE A 281 -4.34 16.58 17.31
C PHE A 281 -4.58 18.08 16.96
N VAL A 282 -5.50 18.33 16.04
CA VAL A 282 -6.23 19.57 15.83
C VAL A 282 -7.43 19.47 16.75
N ARG A 283 -7.31 20.05 17.95
CA ARG A 283 -8.49 20.27 18.78
C ARG A 283 -9.27 21.38 18.08
N SER A 284 -10.46 21.03 17.60
CA SER A 284 -11.56 21.97 17.36
C SER A 284 -11.71 22.87 18.59
N GLY A 285 -11.13 24.06 18.53
CA GLY A 285 -11.40 25.15 19.44
C GLY A 285 -12.40 26.06 18.76
N PHE A 286 -13.63 26.03 19.28
CA PHE A 286 -14.52 27.19 19.26
C PHE A 286 -13.84 28.37 19.98
#